data_AF-A0A482D494-F1
#
_entry.id   AF-A0A482D494-F1
#
_cell.length_a   1.000
_cell.length_b   1.000
_cell.length_c   1.000
_cell.angle_alpha   90.00
_cell.angle_beta   90.00
_cell.angle_gamma   90.00
#
_symmetry.space_group_name_H-M   'P 1'
#
loop_
_entity.id
_entity.type
_entity.pdbx_description
1 polymer ?
#
loop_
_entity_poly.entity_id
_entity_poly.type
_entity_poly.pdbx_seq_one_letter_code
_entity_poly.pdbx_strand_id
1 'polypeptide(L)'
;MKKAIILTVVIFGLAVVLSSCATDAAFSASQTSGDSPLEVTFAARGGFSMATVDFGDRSETQAIEIPDGNCLASTCQVTHRYASPGTYTARLYGPMRDSCDASGLCTMGQPILGTVKIEVTSGQKAGNTGSLPDSSSENKTLIHTRAGDLTLSYAGGNATLAGTLGRSTPCVDWQITAQVMESYPEQVIFDVHDASTAQVCIQMLGEPQQASAAVQVSEKAVFTVLFEEEEVFRGTLSS
;
A
#
# COMPACT_ATOMS: atom_id res chain seq x y z
N MET A 1 58.69 37.53 -29.52
CA MET A 1 57.80 36.35 -29.46
C MET A 1 57.46 36.05 -28.00
N LYS A 2 56.28 36.46 -27.54
CA LYS A 2 55.70 36.05 -26.24
C LYS A 2 54.19 35.95 -26.47
N LYS A 3 53.70 34.71 -26.58
CA LYS A 3 52.30 34.37 -26.81
C LYS A 3 51.54 34.67 -25.52
N ALA A 4 50.61 35.62 -25.54
CA ALA A 4 49.67 35.84 -24.45
C ALA A 4 48.54 34.81 -24.58
N ILE A 5 48.52 33.83 -23.67
CA ILE A 5 47.45 32.85 -23.53
C ILE A 5 46.35 33.54 -22.71
N ILE A 6 45.19 33.78 -23.34
CA ILE A 6 44.00 34.26 -22.65
C ILE A 6 43.44 33.07 -21.86
N LEU A 7 43.64 33.09 -20.54
CA LEU A 7 43.09 32.09 -19.63
C LEU A 7 41.64 32.49 -19.30
N THR A 8 40.67 31.91 -19.98
CA THR A 8 39.25 32.12 -19.67
C THR A 8 38.91 31.38 -18.38
N VAL A 9 38.82 32.11 -17.26
CA VAL A 9 38.36 31.56 -15.99
C VAL A 9 36.85 31.36 -16.08
N VAL A 10 36.41 30.11 -16.26
CA VAL A 10 34.99 29.73 -16.14
C VAL A 10 34.69 29.63 -14.64
N ILE A 11 34.14 30.69 -14.07
CA ILE A 11 33.59 30.66 -12.72
C ILE A 11 32.28 29.86 -12.80
N PHE A 12 32.34 28.57 -12.48
CA PHE A 12 31.13 27.82 -12.14
C PHE A 12 30.61 28.43 -10.84
N GLY A 13 29.60 29.28 -10.96
CA GLY A 13 28.86 29.80 -9.82
C GLY A 13 28.26 28.63 -9.06
N LEU A 14 28.90 28.23 -7.97
CA LEU A 14 28.30 27.39 -6.97
C LEU A 14 27.19 28.24 -6.33
N ALA A 15 25.95 28.01 -6.75
CA ALA A 15 24.79 28.55 -6.07
C ALA A 15 24.73 27.90 -4.69
N VAL A 16 25.35 28.52 -3.68
CA VAL A 16 25.10 28.19 -2.28
C VAL A 16 23.73 28.76 -1.96
N VAL A 17 22.71 27.92 -2.14
CA VAL A 17 21.36 28.20 -1.67
C VAL A 17 21.43 28.16 -0.15
N LEU A 18 21.42 29.33 0.48
CA LEU A 18 21.27 29.46 1.93
C LEU A 18 19.83 29.07 2.29
N SER A 19 19.59 27.76 2.41
CA SER A 19 18.36 27.21 2.96
C SER A 19 18.29 27.63 4.43
N SER A 20 17.41 28.56 4.73
CA SER A 20 17.18 29.07 6.08
C SER A 20 16.68 27.93 6.97
N CYS A 21 17.55 27.45 7.86
CA CYS A 21 17.27 26.62 9.04
C CYS A 21 15.93 25.86 9.00
N ALA A 22 15.77 24.92 8.06
CA ALA A 22 14.99 23.75 8.38
C ALA A 22 15.85 22.98 9.38
N THR A 23 15.35 22.76 10.59
CA THR A 23 15.81 21.62 11.36
C THR A 23 15.70 20.44 10.39
N ASP A 24 16.84 19.90 9.96
CA ASP A 24 16.95 18.90 8.89
C ASP A 24 16.40 17.58 9.41
N ALA A 25 15.08 17.55 9.57
CA ALA A 25 14.34 16.43 10.10
C ALA A 25 14.33 15.37 9.01
N ALA A 26 15.26 14.42 9.08
CA ALA A 26 15.34 13.35 8.12
C ALA A 26 14.42 12.20 8.58
N PHE A 27 13.53 11.77 7.70
CA PHE A 27 12.70 10.58 7.92
C PHE A 27 13.06 9.54 6.85
N SER A 28 13.37 8.32 7.28
CA SER A 28 13.87 7.25 6.42
C SER A 28 13.30 5.90 6.83
N ALA A 29 13.34 4.94 5.90
CA ALA A 29 12.92 3.56 6.12
C ALA A 29 14.08 2.61 5.76
N SER A 30 14.18 1.48 6.46
CA SER A 30 15.15 0.42 6.16
C SER A 30 14.93 -0.20 4.78
N GLN A 31 13.67 -0.23 4.33
CA GLN A 31 13.26 -0.61 3.00
C GLN A 31 12.02 0.18 2.57
N THR A 32 11.95 0.54 1.30
CA THR A 32 10.81 1.25 0.71
C THR A 32 9.94 0.35 -0.17
N SER A 33 10.33 -0.91 -0.31
CA SER A 33 9.52 -1.91 -0.98
C SER A 33 9.88 -3.32 -0.51
N GLY A 34 8.96 -4.26 -0.73
CA GLY A 34 9.20 -5.68 -0.52
C GLY A 34 7.91 -6.45 -0.29
N ASP A 35 8.08 -7.74 -0.07
CA ASP A 35 6.99 -8.69 0.01
C ASP A 35 6.24 -8.65 1.35
N SER A 36 4.92 -8.79 1.29
CA SER A 36 4.07 -8.97 2.45
C SER A 36 4.30 -10.35 3.08
N PRO A 37 4.49 -10.44 4.40
CA PRO A 37 4.54 -9.31 5.33
C PRO A 37 5.88 -8.57 5.29
N LEU A 38 5.83 -7.24 5.15
CA LEU A 38 7.03 -6.41 5.08
C LEU A 38 7.30 -5.74 6.41
N GLU A 39 8.40 -6.11 7.07
CA GLU A 39 8.86 -5.49 8.30
C GLU A 39 9.78 -4.31 8.02
N VAL A 40 9.34 -3.08 8.27
CA VAL A 40 10.08 -1.85 7.98
C VAL A 40 10.48 -1.17 9.27
N THR A 41 11.76 -0.83 9.41
CA THR A 41 12.24 0.04 10.48
C THR A 41 12.34 1.46 9.96
N PHE A 42 11.56 2.35 10.56
CA PHE A 42 11.61 3.78 10.30
C PHE A 42 12.59 4.45 11.26
N ALA A 43 13.39 5.37 10.74
CA ALA A 43 14.34 6.15 11.52
C ALA A 43 14.13 7.64 11.29
N ALA A 44 14.10 8.39 12.39
CA ALA A 44 14.03 9.85 12.38
C ALA A 44 15.34 10.46 12.85
N ARG A 45 15.74 11.59 12.26
CA ARG A 45 16.84 12.45 12.74
C ARG A 45 16.34 13.86 12.92
N GLY A 46 16.88 14.58 13.90
CA GLY A 46 16.59 16.00 14.12
C GLY A 46 16.33 16.33 15.60
N GLY A 47 16.22 17.63 15.89
CA GLY A 47 15.86 18.12 17.22
C GLY A 47 14.36 18.32 17.33
N PHE A 48 13.67 17.44 18.05
CA PHE A 48 12.24 17.56 18.36
C PHE A 48 11.97 16.95 19.73
N SER A 49 11.00 17.52 20.46
CA SER A 49 10.60 17.06 21.80
C SER A 49 9.67 15.86 21.78
N MET A 50 9.00 15.62 20.65
CA MET A 50 8.11 14.49 20.41
C MET A 50 8.03 14.21 18.92
N ALA A 51 7.91 12.94 18.55
CA ALA A 51 7.67 12.52 17.19
C ALA A 51 6.74 11.31 17.15
N THR A 52 5.79 11.31 16.23
CA THR A 52 4.85 10.21 16.01
C THR A 52 4.83 9.81 14.55
N VAL A 53 4.76 8.51 14.26
CA VAL A 53 4.66 7.97 12.91
C VAL A 53 3.24 7.48 12.65
N ASP A 54 2.65 7.95 11.56
CA ASP A 54 1.51 7.32 10.89
C ASP A 54 2.05 6.45 9.76
N PHE A 55 1.76 5.15 9.78
CA PHE A 55 2.28 4.20 8.79
C PHE A 55 1.50 4.20 7.47
N GLY A 56 0.31 4.82 7.44
CA GLY A 56 -0.52 4.95 6.24
C GLY A 56 -1.39 3.72 5.91
N ASP A 57 -1.38 2.68 6.75
CA ASP A 57 -2.15 1.43 6.59
C ASP A 57 -3.34 1.31 7.56
N ARG A 58 -3.72 2.42 8.23
CA ARG A 58 -4.77 2.52 9.26
C ARG A 58 -4.46 1.82 10.58
N SER A 59 -3.22 1.37 10.79
CA SER A 59 -2.74 0.98 12.12
C SER A 59 -2.65 2.20 13.05
N GLU A 60 -2.56 1.92 14.36
CA GLU A 60 -2.39 2.97 15.36
C GLU A 60 -1.06 3.71 15.16
N THR A 61 -1.07 5.03 15.34
CA THR A 61 0.16 5.82 15.25
C THR A 61 1.09 5.49 16.40
N GLN A 62 2.40 5.51 16.14
CA GLN A 62 3.38 5.13 17.15
C GLN A 62 4.33 6.27 17.47
N ALA A 63 4.52 6.55 18.77
CA ALA A 63 5.52 7.50 19.23
C ALA A 63 6.94 6.93 19.05
N ILE A 64 7.86 7.77 18.60
CA ILE A 64 9.29 7.48 18.63
C ILE A 64 9.84 7.99 19.96
N GLU A 65 10.51 7.12 20.71
CA GLU A 65 11.22 7.53 21.92
C GLU A 65 12.42 8.41 21.55
N ILE A 66 12.54 9.56 22.23
CA ILE A 66 13.59 10.55 21.96
C ILE A 66 14.48 10.69 23.19
N PRO A 67 15.68 10.08 23.18
CA PRO A 67 16.65 10.29 24.24
C PRO A 67 17.16 11.74 24.23
N ASP A 68 17.15 12.41 25.39
CA ASP A 68 17.75 13.72 25.60
C ASP A 68 17.31 14.84 24.61
N GLY A 69 16.08 14.72 24.08
CA GLY A 69 15.48 15.72 23.18
C GLY A 69 16.13 15.82 21.79
N ASN A 70 16.98 14.87 21.42
CA ASN A 70 17.64 14.82 20.12
C ASN A 70 17.56 13.43 19.49
N CYS A 71 17.16 13.38 18.22
CA CYS A 71 17.14 12.15 17.45
C CYS A 71 18.36 12.01 16.55
N LEU A 72 19.18 11.02 16.87
CA LEU A 72 20.14 10.42 15.95
C LEU A 72 19.46 9.17 15.34
N ALA A 73 19.62 8.89 14.04
CA ALA A 73 18.85 7.80 13.40
C ALA A 73 19.11 6.41 13.97
N SER A 74 20.23 6.22 14.68
CA SER A 74 20.53 4.96 15.34
C SER A 74 19.77 4.77 16.66
N THR A 75 19.17 5.84 17.21
CA THR A 75 18.49 5.79 18.52
C THR A 75 16.99 6.06 18.42
N CYS A 76 16.54 6.79 17.40
CA CYS A 76 15.13 7.10 17.18
C CYS A 76 14.56 6.24 16.07
N GLN A 77 14.14 5.02 16.42
CA GLN A 77 13.61 4.05 15.49
C GLN A 77 12.29 3.46 15.95
N VAL A 78 11.47 3.08 14.99
CA VAL A 78 10.24 2.31 15.21
C VAL A 78 10.11 1.26 14.12
N THR A 79 9.70 0.05 14.48
CA THR A 79 9.49 -1.03 13.50
C THR A 79 8.01 -1.27 13.32
N HIS A 80 7.59 -1.41 12.07
CA HIS A 80 6.21 -1.68 11.69
C HIS A 80 6.15 -2.82 10.68
N ARG A 81 5.09 -3.63 10.76
CA ARG A 81 4.86 -4.76 9.86
C ARG A 81 3.66 -4.47 8.98
N TYR A 82 3.90 -4.16 7.72
CA TYR A 82 2.84 -4.08 6.72
C TYR A 82 2.36 -5.50 6.38
N ALA A 83 1.15 -5.82 6.82
CA ALA A 83 0.59 -7.17 6.72
C ALA A 83 -0.03 -7.48 5.35
N SER A 84 -0.34 -6.46 4.56
CA SER A 84 -1.02 -6.60 3.27
C SER A 84 -0.22 -5.91 2.16
N PRO A 85 -0.33 -6.40 0.91
CA PRO A 85 0.20 -5.67 -0.23
C PRO A 85 -0.54 -4.34 -0.39
N GLY A 86 0.19 -3.31 -0.84
CA GLY A 86 -0.35 -1.97 -0.97
C GLY A 86 0.72 -0.90 -1.13
N THR A 87 0.28 0.31 -1.47
CA THR A 87 1.12 1.50 -1.44
C THR A 87 0.76 2.33 -0.22
N TYR A 88 1.70 2.50 0.69
CA TYR A 88 1.52 3.22 1.94
C TYR A 88 2.38 4.48 1.96
N THR A 89 1.86 5.54 2.58
CA THR A 89 2.61 6.78 2.81
C THR A 89 2.82 6.95 4.30
N ALA A 90 3.99 6.57 4.78
CA ALA A 90 4.39 6.80 6.15
C ALA A 90 4.70 8.29 6.37
N ARG A 91 4.21 8.87 7.46
CA ARG A 91 4.33 10.29 7.80
C ARG A 91 4.88 10.44 9.20
N LEU A 92 5.94 11.22 9.33
CA LEU A 92 6.49 11.64 10.61
C LEU A 92 5.84 12.97 11.01
N TYR A 93 5.17 12.99 12.15
CA TYR A 93 4.59 14.19 12.73
C TYR A 93 5.44 14.68 13.90
N GLY A 94 5.66 15.99 13.94
CA GLY A 94 6.31 16.67 15.06
C GLY A 94 5.35 16.97 16.21
N PRO A 95 5.82 17.69 17.24
CA PRO A 95 4.97 18.13 18.33
C PRO A 95 3.87 19.07 17.80
N MET A 96 2.73 19.13 18.49
CA MET A 96 1.77 20.20 18.25
C MET A 96 2.46 21.56 18.39
N ARG A 97 2.26 22.42 17.41
CA ARG A 97 2.77 23.79 17.44
C ARG A 97 1.62 24.74 17.31
N ASP A 98 1.64 25.73 18.18
CA ASP A 98 0.77 26.89 18.09
C ASP A 98 1.44 27.83 17.09
N SER A 99 0.89 27.91 15.88
CA SER A 99 1.35 28.87 14.89
C SER A 99 0.34 30.01 14.84
N CYS A 100 0.73 31.16 15.36
CA CYS A 100 -0.05 32.38 15.23
C CYS A 100 0.47 33.19 14.05
N ASP A 101 -0.44 33.62 13.18
CA ASP A 101 -0.10 34.57 12.13
C ASP A 101 0.06 36.00 12.68
N ALA A 102 0.50 36.94 11.84
CA ALA A 102 0.67 38.35 12.24
C ALA A 102 -0.65 39.05 12.63
N SER A 103 -1.80 38.46 12.28
CA SER A 103 -3.14 38.89 12.66
C SER A 103 -3.60 38.33 14.01
N GLY A 104 -2.79 37.50 14.67
CA GLY A 104 -3.11 36.88 15.95
C GLY A 104 -4.05 35.68 15.84
N LEU A 105 -4.29 35.16 14.63
CA LEU A 105 -5.02 33.91 14.46
C LEU A 105 -4.06 32.75 14.67
N CYS A 106 -4.28 32.01 15.76
CA CYS A 106 -3.49 30.84 16.10
C CYS A 106 -4.15 29.58 15.54
N THR A 107 -3.36 28.80 14.80
CA THR A 107 -3.72 27.46 14.35
C THR A 107 -2.96 26.43 15.16
N MET A 108 -3.71 25.47 15.70
CA MET A 108 -3.13 24.27 16.34
C MET A 108 -2.92 23.25 15.24
N GLY A 109 -1.66 22.92 14.95
CA GLY A 109 -1.32 21.93 13.93
C GLY A 109 -0.14 21.07 14.35
N GLN A 110 -0.19 19.79 13.98
CA GLN A 110 1.01 18.97 13.97
C GLN A 110 1.70 19.10 12.60
N PRO A 111 2.95 19.59 12.55
CA PRO A 111 3.69 19.66 11.31
C PRO A 111 4.10 18.25 10.86
N ILE A 112 4.03 18.01 9.54
CA ILE A 112 4.67 16.84 8.93
C ILE A 112 6.16 17.16 8.77
N LEU A 113 7.01 16.40 9.44
CA LEU A 113 8.46 16.56 9.43
C LEU A 113 9.12 15.74 8.31
N GLY A 114 8.45 14.69 7.83
CA GLY A 114 8.94 13.89 6.72
C GLY A 114 7.92 12.85 6.24
N THR A 115 8.12 12.37 5.01
CA THR A 115 7.27 11.34 4.40
C THR A 115 8.12 10.28 3.70
N VAL A 116 7.67 9.03 3.74
CA VAL A 116 8.29 7.92 3.01
C VAL A 116 7.19 7.09 2.37
N LYS A 117 7.34 6.76 1.09
CA LYS A 117 6.45 5.84 0.37
C LYS A 117 6.96 4.41 0.54
N ILE A 118 6.07 3.49 0.90
CA ILE A 118 6.35 2.05 1.04
C ILE A 118 5.48 1.29 0.03
N GLU A 119 6.10 0.44 -0.78
CA GLU A 119 5.44 -0.42 -1.76
C GLU A 119 5.51 -1.88 -1.33
N VAL A 120 4.42 -2.42 -0.82
CA VAL A 120 4.34 -3.80 -0.34
C VAL A 120 3.74 -4.67 -1.43
N THR A 121 4.48 -5.68 -1.88
CA THR A 121 4.05 -6.67 -2.87
C THR A 121 3.50 -7.92 -2.19
N SER A 122 2.82 -8.79 -2.91
CA SER A 122 2.41 -10.09 -2.36
C SER A 122 3.65 -10.98 -2.18
N GLY A 123 3.90 -11.46 -0.96
CA GLY A 123 5.06 -12.30 -0.71
C GLY A 123 4.96 -13.65 -1.39
N GLN A 124 5.68 -13.82 -2.50
CA GLN A 124 6.00 -15.13 -3.03
C GLN A 124 7.24 -15.67 -2.32
N LYS A 125 7.02 -16.57 -1.36
CA LYS A 125 8.10 -17.35 -0.76
C LYS A 125 8.73 -18.27 -1.82
N ALA A 126 9.86 -17.87 -2.41
CA ALA A 126 10.77 -18.77 -3.12
C ALA A 126 11.36 -19.81 -2.14
N GLY A 127 11.36 -21.09 -2.53
CA GLY A 127 11.42 -22.26 -1.64
C GLY A 127 12.79 -22.74 -1.12
N ASN A 128 12.73 -23.76 -0.25
CA ASN A 128 13.47 -25.03 -0.41
C ASN A 128 13.23 -25.99 0.79
N THR A 129 12.54 -27.10 0.57
CA THR A 129 13.06 -28.47 0.83
C THR A 129 12.36 -29.41 -0.15
N GLY A 130 13.15 -30.27 -0.78
CA GLY A 130 12.86 -30.81 -2.10
C GLY A 130 11.84 -31.96 -2.15
N SER A 131 11.05 -31.92 -3.22
CA SER A 131 10.61 -33.09 -3.98
C SER A 131 10.16 -32.59 -5.37
N LEU A 132 10.96 -32.89 -6.40
CA LEU A 132 10.64 -32.69 -7.82
C LEU A 132 9.52 -33.67 -8.26
N PRO A 133 8.86 -33.46 -9.41
CA PRO A 133 8.39 -32.22 -10.00
C PRO A 133 6.87 -32.31 -10.27
N ASP A 134 6.13 -31.19 -10.26
CA ASP A 134 5.02 -31.10 -11.22
C ASP A 134 4.95 -29.68 -11.77
N SER A 135 5.14 -29.61 -13.08
CA SER A 135 5.10 -28.40 -13.87
C SER A 135 3.65 -28.05 -14.17
N SER A 136 3.04 -27.22 -13.34
CA SER A 136 1.89 -26.39 -13.73
C SER A 136 2.02 -25.01 -13.09
N SER A 137 2.46 -24.05 -13.90
CA SER A 137 2.34 -22.60 -13.67
C SER A 137 0.94 -22.27 -13.17
N GLU A 138 0.78 -22.00 -11.87
CA GLU A 138 -0.52 -21.57 -11.34
C GLU A 138 -0.69 -20.08 -11.60
N ASN A 139 -1.33 -19.73 -12.71
CA ASN A 139 -1.72 -18.37 -13.07
C ASN A 139 -2.93 -17.92 -12.21
N LYS A 140 -2.66 -17.63 -10.93
CA LYS A 140 -3.64 -17.28 -9.91
C LYS A 140 -3.17 -16.06 -9.11
N THR A 141 -4.12 -15.21 -8.71
CA THR A 141 -3.91 -14.03 -7.86
C THR A 141 -4.89 -14.05 -6.69
N LEU A 142 -4.38 -13.85 -5.48
CA LEU A 142 -5.17 -13.65 -4.27
C LEU A 142 -5.55 -12.17 -4.14
N ILE A 143 -6.80 -11.89 -3.80
CA ILE A 143 -7.40 -10.57 -3.65
C ILE A 143 -8.03 -10.51 -2.26
N HIS A 144 -7.53 -9.61 -1.42
CA HIS A 144 -8.04 -9.43 -0.06
C HIS A 144 -9.20 -8.45 -0.04
N THR A 145 -10.32 -8.83 0.58
CA THR A 145 -11.49 -7.96 0.76
C THR A 145 -11.86 -7.84 2.24
N ARG A 146 -12.75 -6.91 2.57
CA ARG A 146 -13.26 -6.80 3.96
C ARG A 146 -14.09 -8.00 4.42
N ALA A 147 -14.60 -8.82 3.49
CA ALA A 147 -15.37 -10.02 3.84
C ALA A 147 -14.53 -11.31 3.80
N GLY A 148 -13.33 -11.29 3.23
CA GLY A 148 -12.49 -12.47 3.11
C GLY A 148 -11.66 -12.45 1.83
N ASP A 149 -10.98 -13.55 1.55
CA ASP A 149 -10.07 -13.65 0.43
C ASP A 149 -10.76 -14.26 -0.79
N LEU A 150 -10.51 -13.65 -1.95
CA LEU A 150 -10.91 -14.13 -3.26
C LEU A 150 -9.66 -14.56 -4.03
N THR A 151 -9.76 -15.63 -4.80
CA THR A 151 -8.71 -16.08 -5.72
C THR A 151 -9.23 -15.93 -7.14
N LEU A 152 -8.59 -15.06 -7.91
CA LEU A 152 -8.76 -15.00 -9.35
C LEU A 152 -7.76 -15.96 -10.00
N SER A 153 -8.24 -16.82 -10.88
CA SER A 153 -7.41 -17.81 -11.57
C SER A 153 -7.74 -17.84 -13.04
N TYR A 154 -6.73 -18.09 -13.88
CA TYR A 154 -6.93 -18.25 -15.31
C TYR A 154 -6.23 -19.52 -15.79
N ALA A 155 -6.99 -20.43 -16.39
CA ALA A 155 -6.47 -21.67 -16.94
C ALA A 155 -7.23 -22.06 -18.20
N GLY A 156 -6.51 -22.25 -19.31
CA GLY A 156 -7.04 -22.85 -20.54
C GLY A 156 -8.25 -22.11 -21.12
N GLY A 157 -8.24 -20.78 -21.15
CA GLY A 157 -9.37 -19.99 -21.65
C GLY A 157 -10.46 -19.72 -20.61
N ASN A 158 -10.33 -20.22 -19.37
CA ASN A 158 -11.32 -20.05 -18.32
C ASN A 158 -10.77 -19.20 -17.18
N ALA A 159 -11.38 -18.04 -16.95
CA ALA A 159 -11.15 -17.23 -15.77
C ALA A 159 -12.14 -17.63 -14.67
N THR A 160 -11.67 -17.85 -13.44
CA THR A 160 -12.50 -18.19 -12.28
C THR A 160 -12.14 -17.29 -11.11
N LEU A 161 -13.14 -16.62 -10.54
CA LEU A 161 -13.03 -15.89 -9.29
C LEU A 161 -13.80 -16.67 -8.22
N ALA A 162 -13.14 -17.06 -7.14
CA ALA A 162 -13.75 -17.83 -6.06
C ALA A 162 -13.18 -17.47 -4.70
N GLY A 163 -13.99 -17.57 -3.65
CA GLY A 163 -13.50 -17.41 -2.29
C GLY A 163 -14.54 -17.71 -1.23
N THR A 164 -14.08 -17.72 0.02
CA THR A 164 -14.91 -17.91 1.20
C THR A 164 -15.08 -16.56 1.89
N LEU A 165 -16.30 -16.01 1.84
CA LEU A 165 -16.60 -14.68 2.35
C LEU A 165 -17.42 -14.79 3.65
N GLY A 166 -16.93 -14.13 4.69
CA GLY A 166 -17.61 -13.98 5.97
C GLY A 166 -18.94 -13.27 5.83
N ARG A 167 -19.91 -13.69 6.64
CA ARG A 167 -21.24 -13.12 6.71
C ARG A 167 -21.38 -12.37 8.04
N SER A 168 -21.13 -11.06 8.03
CA SER A 168 -21.28 -10.22 9.22
C SER A 168 -22.71 -10.26 9.77
N THR A 169 -23.69 -10.54 8.91
CA THR A 169 -25.04 -10.97 9.31
C THR A 169 -25.47 -12.14 8.40
N PRO A 170 -26.32 -13.08 8.88
CA PRO A 170 -26.76 -14.22 8.08
C PRO A 170 -27.78 -13.87 7.00
N CYS A 171 -28.06 -12.60 6.77
CA CYS A 171 -28.78 -12.18 5.58
C CYS A 171 -27.86 -12.00 4.38
N VAL A 172 -26.58 -11.68 4.59
CA VAL A 172 -25.65 -11.39 3.49
C VAL A 172 -25.63 -12.57 2.53
N ASP A 173 -25.94 -12.37 1.27
CA ASP A 173 -25.90 -13.40 0.23
C ASP A 173 -24.88 -12.98 -0.82
N TRP A 174 -23.64 -13.44 -0.65
CA TRP A 174 -22.55 -13.09 -1.55
C TRP A 174 -22.75 -13.74 -2.92
N GLN A 175 -22.99 -12.90 -3.93
CA GLN A 175 -23.03 -13.32 -5.32
C GLN A 175 -21.84 -12.74 -6.09
N ILE A 176 -21.31 -13.54 -7.01
CA ILE A 176 -20.29 -13.12 -7.97
C ILE A 176 -20.93 -13.21 -9.35
N THR A 177 -20.99 -12.08 -10.04
CA THR A 177 -21.41 -12.01 -11.44
C THR A 177 -20.22 -11.70 -12.32
N ALA A 178 -20.17 -12.31 -13.50
CA ALA A 178 -19.10 -12.09 -14.48
C ALA A 178 -19.70 -11.45 -15.73
N GLN A 179 -19.09 -10.37 -16.19
CA GLN A 179 -19.45 -9.67 -17.41
C GLN A 179 -18.23 -9.62 -18.33
N VAL A 180 -18.42 -9.98 -19.59
CA VAL A 180 -17.36 -9.92 -20.62
C VAL A 180 -17.76 -8.86 -21.63
N MET A 181 -16.86 -7.92 -21.86
CA MET A 181 -16.98 -6.94 -22.92
C MET A 181 -16.09 -7.39 -24.08
N GLU A 182 -16.71 -7.56 -25.25
CA GLU A 182 -16.05 -7.90 -26.51
C GLU A 182 -15.25 -6.71 -27.08
N SER A 183 -14.32 -6.17 -26.30
CA SER A 183 -13.30 -5.22 -26.74
C SER A 183 -11.96 -5.93 -26.92
N TYR A 184 -10.97 -5.31 -27.58
CA TYR A 184 -9.62 -5.88 -27.66
C TYR A 184 -8.59 -4.97 -26.96
N PRO A 185 -7.88 -5.46 -25.91
CA PRO A 185 -8.10 -6.74 -25.24
C PRO A 185 -9.48 -6.85 -24.57
N GLU A 186 -9.96 -8.07 -24.38
CA GLU A 186 -11.26 -8.34 -23.73
C GLU A 186 -11.24 -7.80 -22.31
N GLN A 187 -12.33 -7.15 -21.90
CA GLN A 187 -12.47 -6.66 -20.54
C GLN A 187 -13.45 -7.54 -19.79
N VAL A 188 -13.01 -8.04 -18.63
CA VAL A 188 -13.76 -8.99 -17.83
C VAL A 188 -13.97 -8.37 -16.47
N ILE A 189 -15.22 -8.15 -16.10
CA ILE A 189 -15.60 -7.57 -14.82
C ILE A 189 -16.24 -8.66 -13.99
N PHE A 190 -15.62 -8.97 -12.85
CA PHE A 190 -16.27 -9.74 -11.80
C PHE A 190 -16.82 -8.77 -10.77
N ASP A 191 -18.13 -8.79 -10.57
CA ASP A 191 -18.81 -7.98 -9.57
C ASP A 191 -19.26 -8.88 -8.42
N VAL A 192 -18.72 -8.61 -7.24
CA VAL A 192 -19.02 -9.29 -5.99
C VAL A 192 -19.91 -8.38 -5.14
N HIS A 193 -21.16 -8.79 -4.90
CA HIS A 193 -22.14 -7.99 -4.17
C HIS A 193 -22.98 -8.83 -3.22
N ASP A 194 -23.60 -8.16 -2.25
CA ASP A 194 -24.66 -8.74 -1.43
C ASP A 194 -25.99 -8.70 -2.21
N ALA A 195 -26.52 -9.87 -2.57
CA ALA A 195 -27.79 -10.02 -3.27
C ALA A 195 -28.99 -10.16 -2.31
N SER A 196 -28.78 -10.01 -1.00
CA SER A 196 -29.83 -10.16 -0.01
C SER A 196 -30.94 -9.11 -0.16
N THR A 197 -32.18 -9.58 -0.17
CA THR A 197 -33.37 -8.71 -0.12
C THR A 197 -33.93 -8.53 1.30
N ALA A 198 -33.23 -9.02 2.33
CA ALA A 198 -33.74 -9.03 3.70
C ALA A 198 -33.56 -7.66 4.38
N GLN A 199 -34.65 -7.09 4.90
CA GLN A 199 -34.64 -5.78 5.55
C GLN A 199 -34.16 -5.80 7.02
N VAL A 200 -34.12 -6.98 7.67
CA VAL A 200 -33.75 -7.11 9.10
C VAL A 200 -32.97 -8.41 9.33
N CYS A 201 -31.82 -8.30 10.00
CA CYS A 201 -30.91 -9.41 10.28
C CYS A 201 -30.68 -9.53 11.78
N ILE A 202 -31.25 -10.56 12.40
CA ILE A 202 -31.32 -10.70 13.88
C ILE A 202 -30.26 -11.65 14.47
N GLN A 203 -29.23 -12.02 13.71
CA GLN A 203 -28.15 -12.89 14.19
C GLN A 203 -26.79 -12.22 14.00
N MET A 204 -25.96 -12.29 15.04
CA MET A 204 -24.74 -11.50 15.18
C MET A 204 -23.61 -11.94 14.24
N LEU A 205 -23.62 -13.18 13.72
CA LEU A 205 -22.64 -13.72 12.77
C LEU A 205 -23.24 -14.90 11.99
N GLY A 206 -23.11 -14.92 10.66
CA GLY A 206 -23.43 -16.07 9.82
C GLY A 206 -22.20 -16.90 9.49
N GLU A 207 -22.38 -18.18 9.14
CA GLU A 207 -21.30 -19.04 8.64
C GLU A 207 -20.72 -18.46 7.33
N PRO A 208 -19.39 -18.46 7.13
CA PRO A 208 -18.80 -17.98 5.88
C PRO A 208 -19.37 -18.71 4.65
N GLN A 209 -19.69 -17.95 3.61
CA GLN A 209 -20.28 -18.44 2.37
C GLN A 209 -19.20 -18.65 1.31
N GLN A 210 -19.24 -19.79 0.63
CA GLN A 210 -18.47 -19.99 -0.59
C GLN A 210 -19.18 -19.30 -1.75
N ALA A 211 -18.44 -18.47 -2.50
CA ALA A 211 -18.93 -17.82 -3.71
C ALA A 211 -17.93 -18.03 -4.84
N SER A 212 -18.42 -18.31 -6.05
CA SER A 212 -17.58 -18.55 -7.22
C SER A 212 -18.31 -18.19 -8.50
N ALA A 213 -17.59 -17.62 -9.46
CA ALA A 213 -18.01 -17.45 -10.85
C ALA A 213 -16.88 -17.80 -11.81
N ALA A 214 -17.24 -18.30 -12.99
CA ALA A 214 -16.29 -18.63 -14.04
C ALA A 214 -16.78 -18.15 -15.40
N VAL A 215 -15.85 -17.76 -16.26
CA VAL A 215 -16.15 -17.24 -17.59
C VAL A 215 -15.04 -17.55 -18.59
N GLN A 216 -15.45 -17.81 -19.83
CA GLN A 216 -14.55 -18.10 -20.94
C GLN A 216 -14.04 -16.82 -21.58
N VAL A 217 -12.71 -16.63 -21.61
CA VAL A 217 -12.05 -15.40 -22.06
C VAL A 217 -10.66 -15.69 -22.65
N SER A 218 -10.20 -14.80 -23.51
CA SER A 218 -8.88 -14.85 -24.13
C SER A 218 -7.74 -14.62 -23.13
N GLU A 219 -6.55 -15.11 -23.47
CA GLU A 219 -5.34 -15.03 -22.62
C GLU A 219 -4.85 -13.60 -22.40
N LYS A 220 -5.27 -12.67 -23.25
CA LYS A 220 -4.92 -11.24 -23.14
C LYS A 220 -5.97 -10.42 -22.39
N ALA A 221 -6.99 -11.08 -21.83
CA ALA A 221 -8.06 -10.39 -21.12
C ALA A 221 -7.52 -9.58 -19.94
N VAL A 222 -8.11 -8.40 -19.76
CA VAL A 222 -7.90 -7.55 -18.59
C VAL A 222 -9.06 -7.80 -17.63
N PHE A 223 -8.71 -8.21 -16.42
CA PHE A 223 -9.65 -8.51 -15.35
C PHE A 223 -9.78 -7.31 -14.43
N THR A 224 -11.02 -6.96 -14.09
CA THR A 224 -11.37 -6.05 -13.02
C THR A 224 -12.24 -6.80 -12.03
N VAL A 225 -11.95 -6.69 -10.73
CA VAL A 225 -12.80 -7.21 -9.67
C VAL A 225 -13.36 -6.05 -8.87
N LEU A 226 -14.69 -5.96 -8.83
CA LEU A 226 -15.44 -5.01 -8.02
C LEU A 226 -15.98 -5.73 -6.80
N PHE A 227 -15.81 -5.17 -5.62
CA PHE A 227 -16.34 -5.68 -4.37
C PHE A 227 -17.23 -4.62 -3.71
N GLU A 228 -18.55 -4.83 -3.74
CA GLU A 228 -19.55 -3.79 -3.45
C GLU A 228 -19.23 -2.48 -4.18
N GLU A 229 -19.15 -2.54 -5.51
CA GLU A 229 -18.90 -1.37 -6.39
C GLU A 229 -17.50 -0.73 -6.27
N GLU A 230 -16.64 -1.18 -5.34
CA GLU A 230 -15.25 -0.73 -5.21
C GLU A 230 -14.29 -1.59 -6.04
N GLU A 231 -13.43 -0.97 -6.86
CA GLU A 231 -12.36 -1.68 -7.57
C GLU A 231 -11.28 -2.17 -6.59
N VAL A 232 -11.25 -3.48 -6.35
CA VAL A 232 -10.26 -4.13 -5.46
C VAL A 232 -9.12 -4.79 -6.22
N PHE A 233 -9.30 -5.01 -7.52
CA PHE A 233 -8.26 -5.55 -8.38
C PHE A 233 -8.47 -5.11 -9.82
N ARG A 234 -7.36 -4.81 -10.50
CA ARG A 234 -7.31 -4.67 -11.95
C ARG A 234 -5.97 -5.17 -12.49
N GLY A 235 -6.00 -6.04 -13.48
CA GLY A 235 -4.76 -6.59 -14.05
C GLY A 235 -4.98 -7.68 -15.09
N THR A 236 -3.88 -8.30 -15.51
CA THR A 236 -3.87 -9.43 -16.45
C THR A 236 -3.35 -10.68 -15.75
N LEU A 237 -3.83 -11.84 -16.16
CA LEU A 237 -3.31 -13.15 -15.75
C LEU A 237 -2.74 -13.85 -16.98
N SER A 238 -1.42 -14.06 -17.04
CA SER A 238 -0.75 -14.74 -18.17
C SER A 238 -0.41 -16.18 -17.81
N SER A 239 -0.82 -17.14 -18.66
CA SER A 239 -0.54 -18.57 -18.45
C SER A 239 0.95 -18.90 -18.51
#